data_AF-A0A946CFU0-F1
#
_entry.id   AF-A0A946CFU0-F1
#
_cell.length_a   1.000
_cell.length_b   1.000
_cell.length_c   1.000
_cell.angle_alpha   90.00
_cell.angle_beta   90.00
_cell.angle_gamma   90.00
#
_symmetry.space_group_name_H-M   'P 1'
#
loop_
_entity.id
_entity.type
_entity.pdbx_description
1 polymer ?
#
loop_
_entity_poly.entity_id
_entity_poly.type
_entity_poly.pdbx_seq_one_letter_code
_entity_poly.pdbx_strand_id
1 'polypeptide(L)'
;MKSFLLLAPLFLITAVIGLSKKSDPPKIALVSEELRKSFNLKPFYIKALVIESFPILSSEKVPDAALYEAAHIIQTMLKNRPDILRELGKNKIRYSIMGVDERTCDIPEHSDLTPSKYWNRRARGLGATPQRPSVSCGEENLLANSGDPYSTESICVHEFAHAIHDTALKT
;
A
#
# COMPACT_ATOMS: atom_id res chain seq x y z
N MET A 1 -54.96 -28.73 39.60
CA MET A 1 -54.32 -28.86 38.27
C MET A 1 -54.04 -27.46 37.74
N LYS A 2 -52.80 -26.95 37.87
CA LYS A 2 -52.41 -25.62 37.36
C LYS A 2 -51.54 -25.84 36.12
N SER A 3 -52.06 -25.44 34.97
CA SER A 3 -51.37 -25.48 33.68
C SER A 3 -50.36 -24.32 33.62
N PHE A 4 -49.08 -24.63 33.50
CA PHE A 4 -48.03 -23.66 33.18
C PHE A 4 -47.88 -23.61 31.65
N LEU A 5 -48.30 -22.52 31.03
CA LEU A 5 -47.93 -22.19 29.65
C LEU A 5 -46.49 -21.64 29.66
N LEU A 6 -45.55 -22.41 29.12
CA LEU A 6 -44.19 -21.96 28.81
C LEU A 6 -44.22 -21.19 27.49
N LEU A 7 -44.09 -19.87 27.54
CA LEU A 7 -43.75 -19.04 26.38
C LEU A 7 -42.22 -19.10 26.18
N ALA A 8 -41.77 -19.75 25.11
CA ALA A 8 -40.37 -19.66 24.68
C ALA A 8 -40.17 -18.39 23.83
N PRO A 9 -39.12 -17.58 24.06
CA PRO A 9 -38.87 -16.40 23.24
C PRO A 9 -38.21 -16.83 21.93
N LEU A 10 -38.87 -16.53 20.81
CA LEU A 10 -38.36 -16.73 19.46
C LEU A 10 -37.29 -15.66 19.19
N PHE A 11 -36.00 -16.01 19.38
CA PHE A 11 -34.89 -15.18 18.95
C PHE A 11 -34.80 -15.22 17.42
N LEU A 12 -35.25 -14.14 16.77
CA LEU A 12 -35.12 -13.94 15.33
C LEU A 12 -33.65 -13.62 15.04
N ILE A 13 -32.87 -14.62 14.63
CA ILE A 13 -31.51 -14.43 14.12
C ILE A 13 -31.64 -13.78 12.73
N THR A 14 -31.54 -12.46 12.66
CA THR A 14 -31.35 -11.77 11.38
C THR A 14 -29.94 -12.07 10.88
N ALA A 15 -29.83 -13.04 9.99
CA ALA A 15 -28.62 -13.25 9.20
C ALA A 15 -28.39 -12.00 8.34
N VAL A 16 -27.44 -11.15 8.74
CA VAL A 16 -26.96 -10.05 7.90
C VAL A 16 -26.17 -10.70 6.77
N ILE A 17 -26.85 -10.96 5.65
CA ILE A 17 -26.22 -11.36 4.41
C ILE A 17 -25.34 -10.17 4.00
N GLY A 18 -24.03 -10.29 4.20
CA GLY A 18 -23.05 -9.30 3.79
C GLY A 18 -23.04 -9.21 2.27
N LEU A 19 -23.87 -8.32 1.71
CA LEU A 19 -23.71 -7.89 0.33
C LEU A 19 -22.34 -7.20 0.23
N SER A 20 -21.39 -7.89 -0.39
CA SER A 20 -20.13 -7.28 -0.80
C SER A 20 -20.45 -6.20 -1.82
N LYS A 21 -20.53 -4.95 -1.36
CA LYS A 21 -20.69 -3.79 -2.23
C LYS A 21 -19.42 -3.73 -3.08
N LYS A 22 -19.55 -3.97 -4.38
CA LYS A 22 -18.45 -3.80 -5.34
C LYS A 22 -17.93 -2.38 -5.18
N SER A 23 -16.70 -2.23 -4.72
CA SER A 23 -16.07 -0.92 -4.57
C SER A 23 -15.85 -0.30 -5.94
N ASP A 24 -15.99 1.02 -6.01
CA ASP A 24 -15.58 1.77 -7.20
C ASP A 24 -14.08 1.51 -7.47
N PRO A 25 -13.66 1.51 -8.75
CA PRO A 25 -12.25 1.38 -9.06
C PRO A 25 -11.45 2.49 -8.35
N PRO A 26 -10.27 2.17 -7.78
CA PRO A 26 -9.45 3.16 -7.11
C PRO A 26 -9.06 4.25 -8.11
N LYS A 27 -9.06 5.50 -7.65
CA LYS A 27 -8.71 6.67 -8.47
C LYS A 27 -7.57 7.43 -7.82
N ILE A 28 -6.73 8.01 -8.65
CA ILE A 28 -5.70 8.95 -8.20
C ILE A 28 -6.38 10.24 -7.73
N ALA A 29 -5.92 10.75 -6.59
CA ALA A 29 -6.30 12.04 -6.05
C ALA A 29 -5.07 12.72 -5.45
N LEU A 30 -5.20 14.01 -5.12
CA LEU A 30 -4.20 14.68 -4.30
C LEU A 30 -4.20 14.08 -2.88
N VAL A 31 -3.02 14.03 -2.25
CA VAL A 31 -2.89 13.61 -0.85
C VAL A 31 -3.70 14.57 0.03
N SER A 32 -4.77 14.07 0.65
CA SER A 32 -5.59 14.86 1.56
C SER A 32 -4.89 15.12 2.90
N GLU A 33 -5.31 16.16 3.61
CA GLU A 33 -4.80 16.45 4.97
C GLU A 33 -5.09 15.31 5.96
N GLU A 34 -6.21 14.61 5.80
CA GLU A 34 -6.54 13.42 6.59
C GLU A 34 -5.55 12.28 6.34
N LEU A 35 -5.25 11.97 5.06
CA LEU A 35 -4.29 10.94 4.70
C LEU A 35 -2.89 11.33 5.18
N ARG A 36 -2.51 12.60 5.00
CA ARG A 36 -1.24 13.16 5.47
C ARG A 36 -1.07 12.98 6.97
N LYS A 37 -2.09 13.33 7.75
CA LYS A 37 -2.06 13.19 9.21
C LYS A 37 -2.05 11.72 9.65
N SER A 38 -2.90 10.88 9.04
CA SER A 38 -3.07 9.49 9.45
C SER A 38 -1.87 8.58 9.17
N PHE A 39 -1.04 8.91 8.17
CA PHE A 39 0.20 8.20 7.82
C PHE A 39 1.48 9.01 8.11
N ASN A 40 1.36 10.21 8.67
CA ASN A 40 2.48 11.14 8.91
C ASN A 40 3.31 11.42 7.65
N LEU A 41 2.63 11.73 6.53
CA LEU A 41 3.25 11.90 5.22
C LEU A 41 3.94 13.26 5.08
N LYS A 42 5.16 13.29 4.56
CA LYS A 42 5.86 14.54 4.24
C LYS A 42 5.30 15.22 2.99
N PRO A 43 5.45 16.56 2.83
CA PRO A 43 4.92 17.31 1.68
C PRO A 43 5.36 16.80 0.30
N PHE A 44 6.48 16.06 0.24
CA PHE A 44 6.94 15.36 -0.97
C PHE A 44 5.83 14.57 -1.68
N TYR A 45 4.96 13.90 -0.93
CA TYR A 45 3.85 13.15 -1.49
C TYR A 45 2.72 14.09 -1.91
N ILE A 46 2.45 14.13 -3.21
CA ILE A 46 1.42 14.95 -3.85
C ILE A 46 0.26 14.10 -4.33
N LYS A 47 0.53 12.94 -4.93
CA LYS A 47 -0.49 12.04 -5.47
C LYS A 47 -0.68 10.82 -4.58
N ALA A 48 -1.92 10.38 -4.48
CA ALA A 48 -2.32 9.18 -3.77
C ALA A 48 -3.32 8.37 -4.58
N LEU A 49 -3.15 7.06 -4.57
CA LEU A 49 -4.17 6.09 -4.93
C LEU A 49 -4.27 5.10 -3.78
N VAL A 50 -5.47 4.99 -3.19
CA VAL A 50 -5.69 4.15 -2.01
C VAL A 50 -6.47 2.90 -2.44
N ILE A 51 -5.94 1.73 -2.11
CA ILE A 51 -6.59 0.43 -2.30
C ILE A 51 -6.90 -0.18 -0.93
N GLU A 52 -8.17 -0.52 -0.67
CA GLU A 52 -8.66 -0.87 0.67
C GLU A 52 -8.33 0.25 1.68
N SER A 53 -7.26 0.09 2.48
CA SER A 53 -6.72 1.11 3.39
C SER A 53 -5.23 1.35 3.19
N PHE A 54 -4.65 0.85 2.10
CA PHE A 54 -3.22 0.90 1.81
C PHE A 54 -2.94 1.99 0.76
N PRO A 55 -2.15 3.03 1.11
CA PRO A 55 -1.87 4.12 0.19
C PRO A 55 -0.67 3.81 -0.72
N ILE A 56 -0.86 4.02 -2.01
CA ILE A 56 0.18 4.13 -3.03
C ILE A 56 0.39 5.62 -3.30
N LEU A 57 1.62 6.10 -3.12
CA LEU A 57 1.97 7.50 -3.05
C LEU A 57 3.10 7.83 -4.02
N SER A 58 3.10 9.07 -4.50
CA SER A 58 4.22 9.60 -5.29
C SER A 58 4.32 11.11 -5.17
N SER A 59 5.43 11.67 -5.68
CA SER A 59 5.48 13.08 -6.04
C SER A 59 4.60 13.38 -7.26
N GLU A 60 4.55 14.64 -7.66
CA GLU A 60 3.91 15.09 -8.90
C GLU A 60 4.63 14.63 -10.19
N LYS A 61 5.92 14.25 -10.10
CA LYS A 61 6.76 13.92 -11.27
C LYS A 61 6.47 12.54 -11.86
N VAL A 62 5.99 11.62 -11.02
CA VAL A 62 5.67 10.25 -11.42
C VAL A 62 4.46 10.28 -12.36
N PRO A 63 4.38 9.49 -13.44
CA PRO A 63 3.19 9.40 -14.29
C PRO A 63 2.08 8.61 -13.58
N ASP A 64 0.83 8.99 -13.82
CA ASP A 64 -0.35 8.33 -13.24
C ASP A 64 -0.41 6.83 -13.54
N ALA A 65 0.07 6.41 -14.72
CA ALA A 65 0.16 5.01 -15.11
C ALA A 65 0.94 4.16 -14.10
N ALA A 66 2.01 4.70 -13.50
CA ALA A 66 2.81 3.94 -12.52
C ALA A 66 2.02 3.66 -11.23
N LEU A 67 1.18 4.60 -10.77
CA LEU A 67 0.33 4.38 -9.60
C LEU A 67 -0.73 3.32 -9.87
N TYR A 68 -1.36 3.35 -11.05
CA TYR A 68 -2.33 2.34 -11.45
C TYR A 68 -1.70 0.96 -11.63
N GLU A 69 -0.49 0.89 -12.20
CA GLU A 69 0.23 -0.37 -12.39
C GLU A 69 0.64 -0.98 -11.04
N ALA A 70 1.18 -0.17 -10.12
CA ALA A 70 1.46 -0.63 -8.76
C ALA A 70 0.20 -1.16 -8.07
N ALA A 71 -0.94 -0.45 -8.21
CA ALA A 71 -2.22 -0.90 -7.67
C ALA A 71 -2.65 -2.24 -8.27
N HIS A 72 -2.54 -2.38 -9.59
CA HIS A 72 -2.89 -3.59 -10.31
C HIS A 72 -2.07 -4.80 -9.84
N ILE A 73 -0.74 -4.65 -9.77
CA ILE A 73 0.18 -5.70 -9.30
C ILE A 73 -0.16 -6.09 -7.85
N ILE A 74 -0.25 -5.12 -6.95
CA ILE A 74 -0.50 -5.35 -5.52
C ILE A 74 -1.88 -6.02 -5.29
N GLN A 75 -2.93 -5.52 -5.94
CA GLN A 75 -4.26 -6.13 -5.86
C GLN A 75 -4.28 -7.54 -6.45
N THR A 76 -3.47 -7.81 -7.48
CA THR A 76 -3.34 -9.15 -8.05
C THR A 76 -2.64 -10.10 -7.08
N MET A 77 -1.53 -9.68 -6.47
CA MET A 77 -0.82 -10.44 -5.44
C MET A 77 -1.74 -10.81 -4.26
N LEU A 78 -2.67 -9.92 -3.90
CA LEU A 78 -3.55 -10.06 -2.72
C LEU A 78 -5.03 -10.28 -3.07
N LYS A 79 -5.35 -10.74 -4.29
CA LYS A 79 -6.73 -10.86 -4.80
C LYS A 79 -7.70 -11.57 -3.85
N ASN A 80 -7.22 -12.57 -3.11
CA ASN A 80 -8.01 -13.37 -2.16
C ASN A 80 -7.71 -13.05 -0.69
N ARG A 81 -6.89 -12.03 -0.41
CA ARG A 81 -6.42 -11.63 0.93
C ARG A 81 -6.42 -10.10 1.12
N PRO A 82 -7.57 -9.41 0.93
CA PRO A 82 -7.66 -7.97 1.15
C PRO A 82 -7.45 -7.58 2.63
N ASP A 83 -7.56 -8.53 3.56
CA ASP A 83 -7.21 -8.36 4.97
C ASP A 83 -5.74 -7.99 5.19
N ILE A 84 -4.83 -8.45 4.31
CA ILE A 84 -3.42 -8.09 4.40
C ILE A 84 -3.21 -6.60 4.09
N LEU A 85 -3.91 -6.04 3.09
CA LEU A 85 -3.88 -4.59 2.82
C LEU A 85 -4.41 -3.77 4.01
N ARG A 86 -5.42 -4.29 4.71
CA ARG A 86 -5.94 -3.67 5.93
C ARG A 86 -4.93 -3.67 7.05
N GLU A 87 -4.22 -4.78 7.27
CA GLU A 87 -3.19 -4.86 8.29
C GLU A 87 -1.98 -3.97 7.95
N LEU A 88 -1.55 -3.93 6.68
CA LEU A 88 -0.51 -3.01 6.21
C LEU A 88 -0.90 -1.54 6.46
N GLY A 89 -2.13 -1.16 6.11
CA GLY A 89 -2.63 0.20 6.34
C GLY A 89 -2.74 0.56 7.83
N LYS A 90 -3.18 -0.39 8.67
CA LYS A 90 -3.20 -0.25 10.14
C LYS A 90 -1.79 -0.03 10.70
N ASN A 91 -0.81 -0.75 10.17
CA ASN A 91 0.61 -0.64 10.52
C ASN A 91 1.32 0.55 9.86
N LYS A 92 0.55 1.45 9.21
CA LYS A 92 1.03 2.69 8.59
C LYS A 92 2.03 2.47 7.46
N ILE A 93 2.02 1.28 6.85
CA ILE A 93 2.84 0.98 5.67
C ILE A 93 2.22 1.68 4.46
N ARG A 94 3.09 2.21 3.60
CA ARG A 94 2.74 2.83 2.32
C ARG A 94 3.62 2.27 1.21
N TYR A 95 3.18 2.42 -0.04
CA TYR A 95 4.01 2.14 -1.21
C TYR A 95 4.35 3.45 -1.91
N SER A 96 5.63 3.75 -2.06
CA SER A 96 6.14 5.01 -2.56
C SER A 96 6.83 4.82 -3.90
N ILE A 97 6.36 5.52 -4.93
CA ILE A 97 6.94 5.44 -6.28
C ILE A 97 7.92 6.57 -6.46
N MET A 98 9.12 6.25 -6.94
CA MET A 98 10.15 7.22 -7.33
C MET A 98 10.04 7.51 -8.82
N GLY A 99 10.08 8.79 -9.19
CA GLY A 99 10.28 9.21 -10.58
C GLY A 99 11.65 8.76 -11.11
N VAL A 100 11.82 8.76 -12.43
CA VAL A 100 13.13 8.46 -13.07
C VAL A 100 14.25 9.40 -12.59
N ASP A 101 13.91 10.66 -12.30
CA ASP A 101 14.84 11.68 -11.82
C ASP A 101 14.94 11.77 -10.28
N GLU A 102 14.16 10.95 -9.56
CA GLU A 102 14.18 10.87 -8.11
C GLU A 102 15.02 9.67 -7.66
N ARG A 103 15.62 9.77 -6.48
CA ARG A 103 16.53 8.76 -5.92
C ARG A 103 15.97 8.16 -4.64
N THR A 104 16.58 7.08 -4.18
CA THR A 104 16.19 6.36 -2.94
C THR A 104 16.04 7.31 -1.75
N CYS A 105 17.03 8.17 -1.50
CA CYS A 105 17.01 9.11 -0.38
C CYS A 105 16.11 10.33 -0.59
N ASP A 106 15.52 10.52 -1.79
CA ASP A 106 14.48 11.55 -1.99
C ASP A 106 13.14 11.08 -1.41
N ILE A 107 12.93 9.76 -1.30
CA ILE A 107 11.82 9.21 -0.52
C ILE A 107 11.99 9.61 0.95
N PRO A 108 11.01 10.30 1.55
CA PRO A 108 11.16 10.84 2.90
C PRO A 108 11.57 9.81 3.96
N GLU A 109 11.03 8.61 3.89
CA GLU A 109 11.30 7.50 4.81
C GLU A 109 12.73 6.96 4.70
N HIS A 110 13.45 7.27 3.62
CA HIS A 110 14.82 6.82 3.33
C HIS A 110 15.85 7.96 3.33
N SER A 111 15.40 9.18 3.64
CA SER A 111 16.21 10.40 3.56
C SER A 111 17.41 10.44 4.52
N ASP A 112 17.39 9.61 5.57
CA ASP A 112 18.44 9.50 6.57
C ASP A 112 19.46 8.38 6.28
N LEU A 113 19.28 7.64 5.19
CA LEU A 113 20.20 6.57 4.81
C LEU A 113 21.58 7.14 4.45
N THR A 114 22.61 6.68 5.16
CA THR A 114 23.99 7.14 5.00
C THR A 114 24.92 6.00 4.58
N PRO A 115 25.88 6.25 3.67
CA PRO A 115 26.05 7.47 2.88
C PRO A 115 25.03 7.54 1.74
N SER A 116 24.37 8.69 1.55
CA SER A 116 23.29 8.84 0.54
C SER A 116 23.73 8.49 -0.88
N LYS A 117 24.96 8.84 -1.27
CA LYS A 117 25.53 8.50 -2.58
C LYS A 117 25.60 6.99 -2.85
N TYR A 118 25.80 6.18 -1.81
CA TYR A 118 25.78 4.73 -1.94
C TYR A 118 24.35 4.25 -2.19
N TRP A 119 23.40 4.64 -1.33
CA TRP A 119 22.01 4.22 -1.43
C TRP A 119 21.34 4.65 -2.74
N ASN A 120 21.52 5.91 -3.14
CA ASN A 120 20.99 6.46 -4.39
C ASN A 120 21.55 5.79 -5.65
N ARG A 121 22.71 5.13 -5.56
CA ARG A 121 23.27 4.31 -6.64
C ARG A 121 22.82 2.86 -6.55
N ARG A 122 22.75 2.33 -5.33
CA ARG A 122 22.57 0.91 -5.05
C ARG A 122 21.14 0.44 -5.33
N ALA A 123 20.14 1.27 -5.10
CA ALA A 123 18.76 0.81 -5.03
C ALA A 123 17.82 1.66 -5.91
N ARG A 124 16.85 0.98 -6.51
CA ARG A 124 15.61 1.58 -7.06
C ARG A 124 14.36 0.94 -6.44
N GLY A 125 14.53 0.26 -5.31
CA GLY A 125 13.45 -0.18 -4.44
C GLY A 125 14.02 -0.63 -3.10
N LEU A 126 13.18 -0.58 -2.07
CA LEU A 126 13.49 -1.01 -0.70
C LEU A 126 12.20 -1.46 -0.02
N GLY A 127 12.29 -2.52 0.78
CA GLY A 127 11.20 -3.00 1.62
C GLY A 127 10.95 -2.13 2.85
N ALA A 128 9.72 -2.20 3.37
CA ALA A 128 9.31 -1.45 4.54
C ALA A 128 9.79 -2.08 5.85
N THR A 129 10.03 -1.24 6.85
CA THR A 129 10.24 -1.65 8.25
C THR A 129 9.31 -0.83 9.17
N PRO A 130 9.10 -1.22 10.44
CA PRO A 130 8.32 -0.40 11.37
C PRO A 130 8.89 1.03 11.54
N GLN A 131 10.20 1.21 11.42
CA GLN A 131 10.87 2.51 11.52
C GLN A 131 10.84 3.30 10.21
N ARG A 132 10.84 2.61 9.06
CA ARG A 132 10.76 3.19 7.71
C ARG A 132 9.57 2.55 6.98
N PRO A 133 8.33 3.03 7.22
CA PRO A 133 7.12 2.30 6.86
C PRO A 133 6.73 2.55 5.39
N SER A 134 7.70 2.47 4.49
CA SER A 134 7.57 2.67 3.06
C SER A 134 8.24 1.53 2.31
N VAL A 135 7.45 0.86 1.47
CA VAL A 135 7.99 0.09 0.35
C VAL A 135 8.25 1.08 -0.77
N SER A 136 9.37 0.97 -1.47
CA SER A 136 9.65 1.86 -2.60
C SER A 136 10.00 1.11 -3.87
N CYS A 137 9.69 1.71 -5.01
CA CYS A 137 10.03 1.21 -6.35
C CYS A 137 10.13 2.37 -7.35
N GLY A 138 11.04 2.26 -8.32
CA GLY A 138 11.14 3.18 -9.45
C GLY A 138 10.01 2.97 -10.45
N GLU A 139 9.48 4.06 -11.00
CA GLU A 139 8.44 4.01 -12.03
C GLU A 139 8.90 3.25 -13.29
N GLU A 140 10.20 3.26 -13.59
CA GLU A 140 10.76 2.56 -14.73
C GLU A 140 10.62 1.04 -14.62
N ASN A 141 10.62 0.49 -13.40
CA ASN A 141 10.37 -0.93 -13.18
C ASN A 141 8.88 -1.28 -13.30
N LEU A 142 8.00 -0.41 -12.79
CA LEU A 142 6.55 -0.60 -12.91
C LEU A 142 6.10 -0.55 -14.38
N LEU A 143 6.63 0.39 -15.15
CA LEU A 143 6.19 0.65 -16.53
C LEU A 143 7.06 -0.04 -17.58
N ALA A 144 8.08 -0.80 -17.18
CA ALA A 144 9.06 -1.40 -18.07
C ALA A 144 9.73 -0.37 -19.02
N ASN A 145 10.05 0.82 -18.48
CA ASN A 145 10.73 1.86 -19.24
C ASN A 145 12.21 1.51 -19.45
N SER A 146 12.80 2.04 -20.52
CA SER A 146 14.24 1.93 -20.75
C SER A 146 15.03 2.56 -19.59
N GLY A 147 16.14 1.94 -19.21
CA GLY A 147 17.01 2.44 -18.13
C GLY A 147 16.71 1.85 -16.76
N ASP A 148 15.70 0.99 -16.63
CA ASP A 148 15.48 0.18 -15.43
C ASP A 148 16.69 -0.73 -15.15
N PRO A 149 17.42 -0.54 -14.03
CA PRO A 149 18.52 -1.42 -13.65
C PRO A 149 18.05 -2.85 -13.32
N TYR A 150 16.75 -3.06 -13.13
CA TYR A 150 16.12 -4.33 -12.74
C TYR A 150 15.14 -4.87 -13.80
N SER A 151 15.35 -4.55 -15.08
CA SER A 151 14.44 -4.86 -16.20
C SER A 151 14.08 -6.34 -16.43
N THR A 152 14.66 -7.27 -15.68
CA THR A 152 14.37 -8.72 -15.75
C THR A 152 13.58 -9.26 -14.56
N GLU A 153 13.20 -8.39 -13.62
CA GLU A 153 12.46 -8.73 -12.41
C GLU A 153 11.42 -7.66 -12.06
N SER A 154 10.46 -7.99 -11.20
CA SER A 154 9.52 -7.01 -10.65
C SER A 154 9.93 -6.64 -9.24
N ILE A 155 10.52 -5.44 -9.09
CA ILE A 155 10.87 -4.86 -7.79
C ILE A 155 9.61 -4.58 -6.97
N CYS A 156 8.50 -4.24 -7.63
CA CYS A 156 7.20 -4.13 -6.96
C CYS A 156 6.83 -5.43 -6.22
N VAL A 157 6.86 -6.57 -6.93
CA VAL A 157 6.54 -7.87 -6.33
C VAL A 157 7.53 -8.23 -5.22
N HIS A 158 8.82 -8.04 -5.46
CA HIS A 158 9.88 -8.38 -4.51
C HIS A 158 9.74 -7.60 -3.18
N GLU A 159 9.73 -6.27 -3.25
CA GLU A 159 9.75 -5.43 -2.06
C GLU A 159 8.39 -5.43 -1.35
N PHE A 160 7.30 -5.60 -2.10
CA PHE A 160 5.98 -5.76 -1.48
C PHE A 160 5.84 -7.11 -0.76
N ALA A 161 6.47 -8.18 -1.26
CA ALA A 161 6.52 -9.46 -0.54
C ALA A 161 7.25 -9.33 0.80
N HIS A 162 8.35 -8.56 0.85
CA HIS A 162 9.01 -8.21 2.11
C HIS A 162 8.06 -7.50 3.07
N ALA A 163 7.31 -6.49 2.62
CA ALA A 163 6.36 -5.80 3.49
C ALA A 163 5.27 -6.73 4.06
N ILE A 164 4.70 -7.62 3.24
CA ILE A 164 3.73 -8.60 3.72
C ILE A 164 4.33 -9.45 4.84
N HIS A 165 5.48 -10.08 4.58
CA HIS A 165 6.14 -10.97 5.52
C HIS A 165 6.56 -10.23 6.80
N ASP A 166 7.20 -9.08 6.66
CA ASP A 166 7.86 -8.40 7.77
C ASP A 166 6.95 -7.50 8.60
N THR A 167 5.82 -7.05 8.04
CA THR A 167 5.00 -6.02 8.68
C THR A 167 3.51 -6.34 8.75
N ALA A 168 3.00 -7.35 8.02
CA ALA A 168 1.58 -7.72 8.05
C ALA A 168 1.31 -9.10 8.64
N LEU A 169 2.27 -10.02 8.59
CA LEU A 169 2.12 -11.40 9.07
C LEU A 169 2.79 -11.68 10.41
N LYS A 170 3.56 -10.73 10.96
CA LYS A 170 4.15 -10.86 12.31
C LYS A 170 3.08 -10.58 13.36
N THR A 171 2.38 -11.64 13.78
CA THR A 171 1.42 -11.67 14.89
C THR A 171 2.08 -12.08 16.20
#